data_AF-A0A1G6HDQ4-F1
#
_entry.id   AF-A0A1G6HDQ4-F1
#
_cell.length_a   1.000
_cell.length_b   1.000
_cell.length_c   1.000
_cell.angle_alpha   90.00
_cell.angle_beta   90.00
_cell.angle_gamma   90.00
#
_symmetry.space_group_name_H-M   'P 1'
#
loop_
_entity.id
_entity.type
_entity.pdbx_description
1 polymer ?
#
loop_
_entity_poly.entity_id
_entity_poly.type
_entity_poly.pdbx_seq_one_letter_code
_entity_poly.pdbx_strand_id
1 'polypeptide(L)'
;MPTVPDALELTPLPSVSALPIADLYARHLLGVSDDVEPSEVETLALARFAAAAWEVPPVEERTATGGRLLPGMLRISRHILLSGPYAPLDEHGSSLGFTPDVEMVYDVVCPRERGAAPHPGGDQDGLGRVFADALPVRGEWRVASWLVAVGRRLGGSLFFEVTPGVRSMMSPDPAVSVDLTVYSDVWLDPAAAERVCQDAHAGARLASSGEPWGGPPPSTGLVPAIENSDLTPDQLYALHARADAFDIEALSTPQTLSSYGVQVDLGKDGIVSVEVGGIEKPPVVLRGLDWAEHGAVTYEVRWTPVDLVDWQREIPSFDHRLARTRATGVVAQLARAIFAAVGGEVADQDDFLVDPEDV
;
A
#
# COMPACT_ATOMS: atom_id res chain seq x y z
N MET A 1 31.08 -18.62 -22.26
CA MET A 1 30.15 -18.94 -21.18
C MET A 1 30.05 -17.70 -20.31
N PRO A 2 28.86 -17.15 -20.07
CA PRO A 2 28.74 -16.07 -19.09
C PRO A 2 29.11 -16.68 -17.74
N THR A 3 30.07 -16.05 -17.06
CA THR A 3 30.40 -16.34 -15.67
C THR A 3 29.16 -16.03 -14.85
N VAL A 4 28.51 -17.07 -14.33
CA VAL A 4 27.52 -16.92 -13.26
C VAL A 4 28.23 -16.16 -12.14
N PRO A 5 27.71 -15.03 -11.64
CA PRO A 5 28.30 -14.38 -10.48
C PRO A 5 28.41 -15.42 -9.36
N ASP A 6 29.57 -15.52 -8.71
CA ASP A 6 29.74 -16.40 -7.56
C ASP A 6 28.70 -15.99 -6.50
N ALA A 7 27.73 -16.87 -6.23
CA ALA A 7 26.70 -16.61 -5.23
C ALA A 7 27.34 -16.28 -3.87
N LEU A 8 26.92 -15.18 -3.26
CA LEU A 8 27.47 -14.74 -1.98
C LEU A 8 27.04 -15.70 -0.87
N GLU A 9 27.99 -16.15 -0.06
CA GLU A 9 27.69 -16.94 1.13
C GLU A 9 26.94 -16.05 2.14
N LEU A 10 25.84 -16.56 2.70
CA LEU A 10 25.00 -15.86 3.67
C LEU A 10 25.05 -16.54 5.03
N THR A 11 24.94 -15.74 6.09
CA THR A 11 24.86 -16.26 7.46
C THR A 11 23.45 -16.80 7.73
N PRO A 12 23.28 -17.97 8.38
CA PRO A 12 21.95 -18.44 8.77
C PRO A 12 21.24 -17.50 9.76
N LEU A 13 19.91 -17.54 9.78
CA LEU A 13 19.09 -16.72 10.66
C LEU A 13 19.29 -17.13 12.12
N PRO A 14 19.67 -16.20 13.03
CA PRO A 14 19.84 -16.52 14.44
C PRO A 14 18.50 -16.82 15.14
N SER A 15 18.51 -17.79 16.08
CA SER A 15 17.33 -18.12 16.88
C SER A 15 16.91 -16.99 17.83
N VAL A 16 17.85 -16.12 18.20
CA VAL A 16 17.63 -14.93 19.03
C VAL A 16 17.86 -13.67 18.20
N SER A 17 16.97 -12.68 18.31
CA SER A 17 17.13 -11.38 17.66
C SER A 17 18.13 -10.51 18.41
N ALA A 18 18.64 -9.49 17.72
CA ALA A 18 19.49 -8.45 18.26
C ALA A 18 18.81 -7.59 19.35
N LEU A 19 17.48 -7.49 19.38
CA LEU A 19 16.74 -6.89 20.50
C LEU A 19 16.49 -7.95 21.59
N PRO A 20 16.46 -7.58 22.88
CA PRO A 20 16.00 -8.48 23.93
C PRO A 20 14.52 -8.81 23.68
N ILE A 21 14.27 -9.91 22.96
CA ILE A 21 12.96 -10.46 22.66
C ILE A 21 12.37 -10.99 23.97
N ALA A 22 11.66 -10.15 24.71
CA ALA A 22 10.62 -10.65 25.59
C ALA A 22 9.38 -11.01 24.74
N ASP A 23 8.39 -11.66 25.35
CA ASP A 23 7.06 -11.95 24.74
C ASP A 23 6.29 -10.71 24.21
N LEU A 24 6.89 -9.53 24.35
CA LEU A 24 6.38 -8.22 23.92
C LEU A 24 6.73 -7.87 22.48
N TYR A 25 7.52 -8.68 21.77
CA TYR A 25 7.92 -8.42 20.38
C TYR A 25 7.45 -9.55 19.46
N ALA A 26 7.21 -9.23 18.20
CA ALA A 26 6.98 -10.18 17.12
C ALA A 26 8.17 -10.17 16.15
N ARG A 27 8.50 -11.36 15.62
CA ARG A 27 9.53 -11.54 14.57
C ARG A 27 8.88 -11.91 13.24
N HIS A 28 8.73 -10.94 12.36
CA HIS A 28 8.27 -11.18 10.99
C HIS A 28 9.46 -11.38 10.08
N LEU A 29 9.29 -12.16 9.01
CA LEU A 29 10.33 -12.39 8.02
C LEU A 29 9.87 -11.93 6.64
N LEU A 30 10.80 -11.30 5.92
CA LEU A 30 10.70 -11.01 4.49
C LEU A 30 11.72 -11.90 3.76
N GLY A 31 11.24 -12.76 2.89
CA GLY A 31 12.06 -13.57 1.98
C GLY A 31 12.04 -12.98 0.58
N VAL A 32 13.21 -12.84 -0.04
CA VAL A 32 13.40 -12.31 -1.39
C VAL A 32 14.44 -13.14 -2.16
N SER A 33 14.49 -12.96 -3.48
CA SER A 33 15.51 -13.56 -4.35
C SER A 33 16.86 -12.83 -4.22
N ASP A 34 17.93 -13.42 -4.73
CA ASP A 34 19.32 -12.92 -4.68
C ASP A 34 19.58 -11.71 -5.59
N ASP A 35 18.64 -11.40 -6.49
CA ASP A 35 18.66 -10.21 -7.34
C ASP A 35 18.32 -8.91 -6.60
N VAL A 36 17.72 -9.01 -5.41
CA VAL A 36 17.36 -7.86 -4.58
C VAL A 36 18.57 -7.33 -3.81
N GLU A 37 18.94 -6.09 -4.07
CA GLU A 37 20.01 -5.43 -3.32
C GLU A 37 19.52 -4.95 -1.94
N PRO A 38 20.37 -4.99 -0.88
CA PRO A 38 19.98 -4.43 0.42
C PRO A 38 19.63 -2.93 0.41
N SER A 39 20.17 -2.18 -0.55
CA SER A 39 19.85 -0.78 -0.84
C SER A 39 18.38 -0.60 -1.28
N GLU A 40 17.79 -1.56 -1.99
CA GLU A 40 16.38 -1.52 -2.39
C GLU A 40 15.49 -1.65 -1.16
N VAL A 41 15.79 -2.58 -0.24
CA VAL A 41 15.06 -2.74 1.02
C VAL A 41 15.15 -1.48 1.88
N GLU A 42 16.33 -0.84 1.95
CA GLU A 42 16.48 0.45 2.62
C GLU A 42 15.63 1.54 1.97
N THR A 43 15.63 1.63 0.63
CA THR A 43 14.85 2.62 -0.12
C THR A 43 13.36 2.47 0.15
N LEU A 44 12.83 1.25 0.14
CA LEU A 44 11.44 0.96 0.46
C LEU A 44 11.11 1.23 1.94
N ALA A 45 12.08 1.07 2.85
CA ALA A 45 11.91 1.48 4.24
C ALA A 45 11.85 3.01 4.36
N LEU A 46 12.75 3.75 3.70
CA LEU A 46 12.81 5.21 3.70
C LEU A 46 11.53 5.85 3.14
N ALA A 47 10.94 5.25 2.10
CA ALA A 47 9.67 5.71 1.52
C ALA A 47 8.53 5.78 2.55
N ARG A 48 8.53 4.89 3.54
CA ARG A 48 7.46 4.77 4.55
C ARG A 48 7.85 5.30 5.93
N PHE A 49 9.13 5.22 6.27
CA PHE A 49 9.67 5.51 7.59
C PHE A 49 10.79 6.53 7.49
N ALA A 50 10.41 7.77 7.74
CA ALA A 50 11.26 8.95 7.87
C ALA A 50 12.55 8.83 8.68
N ALA A 51 12.63 7.85 9.59
CA ALA A 51 13.76 7.63 10.49
C ALA A 51 14.55 6.36 10.15
N ALA A 52 14.22 5.69 9.03
CA ALA A 52 14.94 4.52 8.56
C ALA A 52 16.40 4.88 8.27
N ALA A 53 17.35 4.15 8.86
CA ALA A 53 18.77 4.30 8.59
C ALA A 53 19.53 3.06 9.02
N TRP A 54 20.59 2.70 8.30
CA TRP A 54 21.51 1.65 8.73
C TRP A 54 22.26 2.10 9.98
N GLU A 55 22.12 1.35 11.07
CA GLU A 55 23.04 1.45 12.22
C GLU A 55 24.33 0.70 11.90
N VAL A 56 24.20 -0.42 11.20
CA VAL A 56 25.30 -1.21 10.64
C VAL A 56 24.88 -1.63 9.23
N PRO A 57 25.52 -1.14 8.16
CA PRO A 57 25.16 -1.58 6.81
C PRO A 57 25.61 -3.03 6.58
N PRO A 58 24.94 -3.79 5.69
CA PRO A 58 25.44 -5.07 5.21
C PRO A 58 26.80 -4.89 4.52
N VAL A 59 27.71 -5.85 4.70
CA VAL A 59 29.07 -5.76 4.18
C VAL A 59 29.42 -7.00 3.37
N GLU A 60 29.84 -6.79 2.12
CA GLU A 60 30.46 -7.83 1.33
C GLU A 60 31.93 -8.02 1.72
N GLU A 61 32.30 -9.23 2.08
CA GLU A 61 33.67 -9.63 2.37
C GLU A 61 34.16 -10.67 1.36
N ARG A 62 35.38 -10.50 0.86
CA ARG A 62 36.04 -11.55 0.07
C ARG A 62 36.63 -12.60 1.01
N THR A 63 36.25 -13.86 0.80
CA THR A 63 36.79 -15.02 1.50
C THR A 63 37.69 -15.83 0.57
N ALA A 64 38.33 -16.88 1.11
CA ALA A 64 39.15 -17.79 0.30
C ALA A 64 38.30 -18.64 -0.68
N THR A 65 36.99 -18.75 -0.42
CA THR A 65 36.04 -19.62 -1.14
C THR A 65 35.04 -18.85 -1.99
N GLY A 66 35.05 -17.51 -1.96
CA GLY A 66 34.12 -16.67 -2.72
C GLY A 66 33.90 -15.30 -2.07
N GLY A 67 32.73 -14.70 -2.30
CA GLY A 67 32.24 -13.57 -1.52
C GLY A 67 31.29 -14.03 -0.42
N ARG A 68 31.22 -13.27 0.67
CA ARG A 68 30.26 -13.47 1.77
C ARG A 68 29.57 -12.15 2.06
N LEU A 69 28.25 -12.17 2.20
CA LEU A 69 27.48 -11.00 2.61
C LEU A 69 27.14 -11.11 4.09
N LEU A 70 27.72 -10.20 4.88
CA LEU A 70 27.43 -10.09 6.31
C LEU A 70 26.14 -9.28 6.52
N PRO A 71 25.26 -9.72 7.43
CA PRO A 71 24.00 -9.04 7.70
C PRO A 71 24.24 -7.67 8.34
N GLY A 72 23.45 -6.69 7.93
CA GLY A 72 23.34 -5.38 8.56
C GLY A 72 22.18 -5.29 9.56
N MET A 73 22.06 -4.11 10.18
CA MET A 73 20.96 -3.71 11.05
C MET A 73 20.42 -2.33 10.61
N LEU A 74 19.21 -2.34 10.05
CA LEU A 74 18.45 -1.16 9.66
C LEU A 74 17.48 -0.78 10.78
N ARG A 75 17.67 0.42 11.34
CA ARG A 75 16.74 0.98 12.33
C ARG A 75 15.58 1.64 11.61
N ILE A 76 14.40 1.02 11.63
CA ILE A 76 13.18 1.60 11.04
C ILE A 76 12.54 2.64 11.96
N SER A 77 12.51 2.33 13.27
CA SER A 77 12.07 3.27 14.31
C SER A 77 12.66 2.88 15.66
N ARG A 78 12.39 3.66 16.72
CA ARG A 78 12.87 3.37 18.09
C ARG A 78 12.69 1.90 18.51
N HIS A 79 11.56 1.29 18.14
CA HIS A 79 11.21 -0.08 18.56
C HIS A 79 11.16 -1.08 17.41
N ILE A 80 11.53 -0.66 16.19
CA ILE A 80 11.44 -1.51 15.00
C ILE A 80 12.83 -1.61 14.38
N LEU A 81 13.29 -2.84 14.22
CA LEU A 81 14.56 -3.18 13.56
C LEU A 81 14.30 -4.15 12.42
N LEU A 82 15.05 -3.98 11.34
CA LEU A 82 15.23 -4.98 10.30
C LEU A 82 16.70 -5.40 10.31
N SER A 83 16.96 -6.69 10.19
CA SER A 83 18.31 -7.25 10.13
C SER A 83 18.40 -8.28 9.01
N GLY A 84 19.57 -8.37 8.38
CA GLY A 84 19.78 -9.23 7.22
C GLY A 84 20.66 -8.56 6.17
N PRO A 85 20.84 -9.18 5.00
CA PRO A 85 20.23 -10.44 4.62
C PRO A 85 20.85 -11.66 5.32
N TYR A 86 20.02 -12.66 5.60
CA TYR A 86 20.38 -14.00 6.10
C TYR A 86 20.08 -15.06 5.05
N ALA A 87 20.71 -16.24 5.17
CA ALA A 87 20.31 -17.42 4.41
C ALA A 87 18.88 -17.86 4.83
N PRO A 88 18.12 -18.54 3.96
CA PRO A 88 16.77 -19.08 4.24
C PRO A 88 16.81 -20.33 5.14
N LEU A 89 17.74 -20.34 6.08
CA LEU A 89 18.06 -21.41 7.01
C LEU A 89 18.08 -20.84 8.43
N ASP A 90 17.69 -21.65 9.42
CA ASP A 90 17.95 -21.33 10.82
C ASP A 90 19.42 -21.57 11.21
N GLU A 91 19.80 -21.17 12.41
CA GLU A 91 21.15 -21.35 12.96
C GLU A 91 21.64 -22.81 13.04
N HIS A 92 20.73 -23.78 12.91
CA HIS A 92 21.03 -25.21 12.87
C HIS A 92 21.09 -25.78 11.45
N GLY A 93 20.89 -24.94 10.42
CA GLY A 93 20.88 -25.33 9.01
C GLY A 93 19.56 -25.92 8.52
N SER A 94 18.48 -25.81 9.29
CA SER A 94 17.15 -26.26 8.87
C SER A 94 16.47 -25.19 8.02
N SER A 95 15.72 -25.60 7.00
CA SER A 95 14.94 -24.67 6.17
C SER A 95 13.89 -23.92 6.99
N LEU A 96 13.76 -22.61 6.73
CA LEU A 96 12.73 -21.76 7.34
C LEU A 96 11.33 -21.98 6.74
N GLY A 97 11.19 -22.80 5.69
CA GLY A 97 9.91 -23.12 5.05
C GLY A 97 9.47 -22.13 3.97
N PHE A 98 10.36 -21.26 3.49
CA PHE A 98 10.13 -20.47 2.30
C PHE A 98 10.11 -21.32 1.02
N THR A 99 9.58 -20.76 -0.05
CA THR A 99 9.65 -21.35 -1.39
C THR A 99 11.08 -21.31 -1.94
N PRO A 100 11.44 -22.19 -2.90
CA PRO A 100 12.83 -22.32 -3.37
C PRO A 100 13.43 -21.10 -4.08
N ASP A 101 12.60 -20.15 -4.49
CA ASP A 101 12.96 -18.86 -5.09
C ASP A 101 13.46 -17.83 -4.06
N VAL A 102 13.25 -18.09 -2.77
CA VAL A 102 13.77 -17.24 -1.70
C VAL A 102 15.19 -17.65 -1.35
N GLU A 103 16.15 -16.75 -1.61
CA GLU A 103 17.57 -16.95 -1.35
C GLU A 103 18.11 -16.05 -0.23
N MET A 104 17.40 -14.97 0.09
CA MET A 104 17.72 -14.05 1.17
C MET A 104 16.53 -13.82 2.09
N VAL A 105 16.79 -13.69 3.38
CA VAL A 105 15.78 -13.44 4.41
C VAL A 105 16.17 -12.25 5.29
N TYR A 106 15.22 -11.36 5.52
CA TYR A 106 15.31 -10.25 6.47
C TYR A 106 14.42 -10.52 7.68
N ASP A 107 14.98 -10.39 8.89
CA ASP A 107 14.28 -10.49 10.17
C ASP A 107 13.83 -9.11 10.63
N VAL A 108 12.52 -8.94 10.77
CA VAL A 108 11.89 -7.68 11.18
C VAL A 108 11.26 -7.83 12.54
N VAL A 109 11.82 -7.12 13.51
CA VAL A 109 11.41 -7.17 14.91
C VAL A 109 10.68 -5.90 15.27
N CYS A 110 9.47 -6.04 15.80
CA CYS A 110 8.62 -4.92 16.21
C CYS A 110 7.82 -5.28 17.48
N PRO A 111 7.30 -4.29 18.23
CA PRO A 111 6.45 -4.56 19.37
C PRO A 111 5.22 -5.33 18.93
N ARG A 112 4.84 -6.33 19.72
CA ARG A 112 3.62 -7.07 19.51
C ARG A 112 2.43 -6.29 20.03
N GLU A 113 1.59 -5.83 19.13
CA GLU A 113 0.41 -5.03 19.42
C GLU A 113 -0.80 -5.65 18.69
N ARG A 114 -1.68 -6.32 19.44
CA ARG A 114 -2.84 -7.07 18.92
C ARG A 114 -4.14 -6.35 19.29
N GLY A 115 -5.03 -6.20 18.30
CA GLY A 115 -6.35 -5.61 18.44
C GLY A 115 -7.46 -6.65 18.48
N ALA A 116 -8.63 -6.27 17.95
CA ALA A 116 -9.72 -7.20 17.75
C ALA A 116 -9.46 -8.16 16.59
N ALA A 117 -10.18 -9.27 16.55
CA ALA A 117 -10.28 -10.14 15.39
C ALA A 117 -10.76 -9.34 14.16
N PRO A 118 -10.37 -9.72 12.93
CA PRO A 118 -10.85 -9.07 11.72
C PRO A 118 -12.37 -9.13 11.61
N HIS A 119 -12.98 -8.05 11.14
CA HIS A 119 -14.40 -8.04 10.82
C HIS A 119 -14.65 -8.95 9.60
N PRO A 120 -15.76 -9.71 9.54
CA PRO A 120 -16.13 -10.45 8.33
C PRO A 120 -16.21 -9.50 7.12
N GLY A 121 -15.40 -9.73 6.09
CA GLY A 121 -15.29 -8.80 4.97
C GLY A 121 -14.10 -9.10 4.06
N GLY A 122 -13.68 -8.05 3.34
CA GLY A 122 -12.54 -8.08 2.43
C GLY A 122 -11.22 -8.40 3.12
N ASP A 123 -10.39 -9.20 2.45
CA ASP A 123 -9.04 -9.55 2.89
C ASP A 123 -8.13 -9.70 1.66
N GLN A 124 -8.06 -8.62 0.88
CA GLN A 124 -7.32 -8.60 -0.39
C GLN A 124 -5.86 -9.03 -0.24
N ASP A 125 -5.23 -8.67 0.88
CA ASP A 125 -3.83 -8.96 1.17
C ASP A 125 -3.63 -10.25 2.00
N GLY A 126 -4.71 -10.86 2.52
CA GLY A 126 -4.64 -12.07 3.36
C GLY A 126 -4.25 -11.80 4.82
N LEU A 127 -4.16 -10.55 5.27
CA LEU A 127 -3.80 -10.20 6.66
C LEU A 127 -4.87 -10.66 7.65
N GLY A 128 -6.15 -10.60 7.27
CA GLY A 128 -7.26 -11.13 8.07
C GLY A 128 -7.15 -12.64 8.28
N ARG A 129 -6.78 -13.39 7.24
CA ARG A 129 -6.51 -14.83 7.31
C ARG A 129 -5.31 -15.14 8.19
N VAL A 130 -4.21 -14.40 8.01
CA VAL A 130 -2.97 -14.62 8.77
C VAL A 130 -3.14 -14.31 10.26
N PHE A 131 -3.84 -13.23 10.58
CA PHE A 131 -4.09 -12.76 11.95
C PHE A 131 -5.55 -12.95 12.36
N ALA A 132 -6.08 -14.16 12.14
CA ALA A 132 -7.49 -14.50 12.33
C ALA A 132 -8.02 -14.27 13.76
N ASP A 133 -7.17 -14.45 14.77
CA ASP A 133 -7.58 -14.28 16.18
C ASP A 133 -7.54 -12.81 16.62
N ALA A 134 -6.57 -12.03 16.13
CA ALA A 134 -6.38 -10.63 16.49
C ALA A 134 -5.46 -9.93 15.49
N LEU A 135 -5.99 -8.90 14.81
CA LEU A 135 -5.22 -8.11 13.85
C LEU A 135 -4.08 -7.35 14.54
N PRO A 136 -2.94 -7.15 13.86
CA PRO A 136 -1.92 -6.24 14.33
C PRO A 136 -2.49 -4.82 14.34
N VAL A 137 -2.08 -4.02 15.32
CA VAL A 137 -2.47 -2.61 15.45
C VAL A 137 -1.23 -1.75 15.62
N ARG A 138 -1.40 -0.43 15.52
CA ARG A 138 -0.36 0.56 15.86
C ARG A 138 0.96 0.30 15.10
N GLY A 139 2.07 0.08 15.82
CA GLY A 139 3.39 -0.10 15.22
C GLY A 139 3.48 -1.37 14.40
N GLU A 140 2.92 -2.47 14.90
CA GLU A 140 2.94 -3.74 14.19
C GLU A 140 2.09 -3.71 12.92
N TRP A 141 0.92 -3.07 12.93
CA TRP A 141 0.11 -2.89 11.72
C TRP A 141 0.91 -2.17 10.63
N ARG A 142 1.60 -1.08 11.00
CA ARG A 142 2.42 -0.31 10.05
C ARG A 142 3.54 -1.14 9.44
N VAL A 143 4.14 -2.05 10.22
CA VAL A 143 5.18 -2.97 9.74
C VAL A 143 4.57 -4.05 8.87
N ALA A 144 3.47 -4.67 9.29
CA ALA A 144 2.82 -5.73 8.53
C ALA A 144 2.32 -5.24 7.16
N SER A 145 1.62 -4.10 7.13
CA SER A 145 1.17 -3.50 5.86
C SER A 145 2.36 -3.10 4.97
N TRP A 146 3.45 -2.60 5.56
CA TRP A 146 4.65 -2.27 4.81
C TRP A 146 5.35 -3.52 4.26
N LEU A 147 5.42 -4.62 5.02
CA LEU A 147 5.99 -5.88 4.54
C LEU A 147 5.17 -6.48 3.39
N VAL A 148 3.84 -6.36 3.41
CA VAL A 148 2.99 -6.74 2.28
C VAL A 148 3.34 -5.93 1.03
N ALA A 149 3.44 -4.61 1.16
CA ALA A 149 3.84 -3.72 0.07
C ALA A 149 5.25 -4.06 -0.47
N VAL A 150 6.23 -4.28 0.41
CA VAL A 150 7.59 -4.68 0.02
C VAL A 150 7.61 -6.04 -0.67
N GLY A 151 6.89 -7.02 -0.12
CA GLY A 151 6.74 -8.34 -0.73
C GLY A 151 6.11 -8.26 -2.11
N ARG A 152 5.12 -7.39 -2.29
CA ARG A 152 4.50 -7.13 -3.59
C ARG A 152 5.50 -6.56 -4.59
N ARG A 153 6.24 -5.52 -4.18
CA ARG A 153 7.20 -4.79 -5.03
C ARG A 153 8.39 -5.66 -5.45
N LEU A 154 8.90 -6.48 -4.53
CA LEU A 154 10.08 -7.32 -4.74
C LEU A 154 9.75 -8.75 -5.17
N GLY A 155 8.47 -9.10 -5.35
CA GLY A 155 8.05 -10.48 -5.57
C GLY A 155 8.38 -11.43 -4.41
N GLY A 156 8.51 -10.90 -3.20
CA GLY A 156 8.94 -11.63 -2.00
C GLY A 156 7.82 -12.42 -1.32
N SER A 157 8.23 -13.36 -0.47
CA SER A 157 7.34 -14.11 0.41
C SER A 157 7.52 -13.68 1.86
N LEU A 158 6.48 -13.81 2.67
CA LEU A 158 6.44 -13.32 4.05
C LEU A 158 6.13 -14.43 5.03
N PHE A 159 6.74 -14.35 6.21
CA PHE A 159 6.25 -15.05 7.39
C PHE A 159 5.89 -14.06 8.48
N PHE A 160 4.65 -14.11 8.94
CA PHE A 160 4.22 -13.36 10.11
C PHE A 160 4.19 -14.26 11.33
N GLU A 161 4.95 -13.93 12.37
CA GLU A 161 4.76 -14.51 13.68
C GLU A 161 3.43 -14.06 14.30
N VAL A 162 2.48 -15.01 14.38
CA VAL A 162 1.12 -14.75 14.86
C VAL A 162 1.06 -14.90 16.38
N THR A 163 1.71 -15.95 16.90
CA THR A 163 1.99 -16.20 18.32
C THR A 163 3.47 -16.59 18.49
N PRO A 164 4.07 -16.52 19.70
CA PRO A 164 5.53 -16.71 19.83
C PRO A 164 5.97 -18.08 19.29
N GLY A 165 6.87 -18.08 18.31
CA GLY A 165 7.35 -19.30 17.65
C GLY A 165 6.40 -19.92 16.62
N VAL A 166 5.20 -19.36 16.39
CA VAL A 166 4.27 -19.83 15.36
C VAL A 166 4.17 -18.79 14.25
N ARG A 167 4.57 -19.19 13.04
CA ARG A 167 4.56 -18.35 11.85
C ARG A 167 3.51 -18.80 10.86
N SER A 168 2.94 -17.85 10.15
CA SER A 168 2.02 -18.08 9.03
C SER A 168 2.59 -17.45 7.76
N MET A 169 2.59 -18.22 6.68
CA MET A 169 3.12 -17.80 5.38
C MET A 169 2.09 -16.94 4.63
N MET A 170 2.60 -15.97 3.89
CA MET A 170 1.86 -15.15 2.95
C MET A 170 2.74 -14.84 1.74
N SER A 171 2.16 -14.85 0.54
CA SER A 171 2.81 -14.41 -0.69
C SER A 171 1.93 -13.32 -1.33
N PRO A 172 2.25 -12.04 -1.12
CA PRO A 172 1.48 -10.94 -1.71
C PRO A 172 1.40 -11.04 -3.24
N ASP A 173 0.24 -10.80 -3.83
CA ASP A 173 0.07 -10.79 -5.29
C ASP A 173 0.62 -9.47 -5.88
N PRO A 174 1.70 -9.50 -6.70
CA PRO A 174 2.28 -8.31 -7.35
C PRO A 174 1.28 -7.54 -8.20
N ALA A 175 0.30 -8.23 -8.80
CA ALA A 175 -0.66 -7.62 -9.70
C ALA A 175 -1.85 -6.94 -8.99
N VAL A 176 -1.91 -6.96 -7.65
CA VAL A 176 -2.95 -6.26 -6.87
C VAL A 176 -2.81 -4.75 -6.98
N SER A 177 -1.59 -4.22 -6.99
CA SER A 177 -1.34 -2.78 -7.10
C SER A 177 -1.51 -2.33 -8.55
N VAL A 178 -2.56 -1.56 -8.80
CA VAL A 178 -2.91 -1.05 -10.13
C VAL A 178 -2.82 0.46 -10.18
N ASP A 179 -3.21 1.10 -9.09
CA ASP A 179 -3.30 2.55 -9.00
C ASP A 179 -1.91 3.20 -9.07
N LEU A 180 -1.86 4.39 -9.66
CA LEU A 180 -0.67 5.22 -9.73
C LEU A 180 -1.01 6.64 -9.30
N THR A 181 -0.06 7.32 -8.66
CA THR A 181 -0.20 8.73 -8.30
C THR A 181 0.94 9.52 -8.93
N VAL A 182 0.61 10.54 -9.72
CA VAL A 182 1.60 11.53 -10.17
C VAL A 182 1.54 12.72 -9.22
N TYR A 183 2.68 13.06 -8.63
CA TYR A 183 2.85 14.24 -7.80
C TYR A 183 3.58 15.32 -8.59
N SER A 184 3.07 16.55 -8.57
CA SER A 184 3.66 17.69 -9.28
C SER A 184 3.42 19.00 -8.55
N ASP A 185 4.20 20.04 -8.85
CA ASP A 185 3.93 21.42 -8.45
C ASP A 185 3.03 22.17 -9.46
N VAL A 186 2.68 21.52 -10.57
CA VAL A 186 1.85 22.08 -11.63
C VAL A 186 0.39 21.66 -11.45
N TRP A 187 -0.50 22.66 -11.39
CA TRP A 187 -1.94 22.45 -11.45
C TRP A 187 -2.43 22.59 -12.90
N LEU A 188 -3.05 21.53 -13.43
CA LEU A 188 -3.74 21.58 -14.71
C LEU A 188 -5.15 22.15 -14.52
N ASP A 189 -5.56 23.04 -15.42
CA ASP A 189 -6.98 23.39 -15.52
C ASP A 189 -7.81 22.15 -15.91
N PRO A 190 -9.05 21.98 -15.42
CA PRO A 190 -9.89 20.83 -15.77
C PRO A 190 -9.95 20.54 -17.28
N ALA A 191 -10.09 21.56 -18.13
CA ALA A 191 -10.16 21.36 -19.57
C ALA A 191 -8.81 20.90 -20.18
N ALA A 192 -7.70 21.35 -19.59
CA ALA A 192 -6.37 20.91 -20.01
C ALA A 192 -6.12 19.46 -19.60
N ALA A 193 -6.49 19.07 -18.37
CA ALA A 193 -6.38 17.70 -17.91
C ALA A 193 -7.28 16.74 -18.71
N GLU A 194 -8.50 17.15 -19.04
CA GLU A 194 -9.36 16.38 -19.95
C GLU A 194 -8.67 16.12 -21.28
N ARG A 195 -8.07 17.17 -21.87
CA ARG A 195 -7.42 17.05 -23.16
C ARG A 195 -6.22 16.11 -23.13
N VAL A 196 -5.35 16.23 -22.11
CA VAL A 196 -4.21 15.33 -21.90
C VAL A 196 -4.68 13.88 -21.79
N CYS A 197 -5.72 13.63 -20.98
CA CYS A 197 -6.29 12.30 -20.82
C CYS A 197 -6.97 11.78 -22.09
N GLN A 198 -7.61 12.64 -22.90
CA GLN A 198 -8.24 12.27 -24.18
C GLN A 198 -7.22 11.89 -25.25
N ASP A 199 -6.10 12.60 -25.30
CA ASP A 199 -5.00 12.27 -26.21
C ASP A 199 -4.40 10.89 -25.85
N ALA A 200 -4.40 10.52 -24.55
CA ALA A 200 -4.01 9.19 -24.11
C ALA A 200 -5.11 8.14 -24.38
N HIS A 201 -6.35 8.42 -23.99
CA HIS A 201 -7.48 7.50 -24.12
C HIS A 201 -8.74 8.24 -24.58
N ALA A 202 -9.22 7.91 -25.79
CA ALA A 202 -10.32 8.63 -26.44
C ALA A 202 -11.66 8.64 -25.64
N GLY A 203 -11.85 7.71 -24.72
CA GLY A 203 -13.01 7.65 -23.81
C GLY A 203 -12.94 8.55 -22.58
N ALA A 204 -11.83 9.28 -22.38
CA ALA A 204 -11.64 10.17 -21.24
C ALA A 204 -12.57 11.39 -21.33
N ARG A 205 -13.25 11.69 -20.22
CA ARG A 205 -14.18 12.82 -20.11
C ARG A 205 -14.14 13.41 -18.71
N LEU A 206 -14.34 14.71 -18.59
CA LEU A 206 -14.49 15.32 -17.26
C LEU A 206 -15.66 14.69 -16.51
N ALA A 207 -15.42 14.34 -15.26
CA ALA A 207 -16.44 13.90 -14.31
C ALA A 207 -17.20 15.11 -13.71
N SER A 208 -17.51 16.10 -14.55
CA SER A 208 -18.17 17.34 -14.14
C SER A 208 -19.70 17.21 -14.06
N SER A 209 -20.28 16.16 -14.65
CA SER A 209 -21.69 15.83 -14.56
C SER A 209 -21.88 14.65 -13.62
N GLY A 210 -22.18 14.93 -12.35
CA GLY A 210 -22.76 13.94 -11.46
C GLY A 210 -24.20 13.65 -11.86
N GLU A 211 -24.63 12.39 -11.72
CA GLU A 211 -26.06 12.09 -11.69
C GLU A 211 -26.64 12.72 -10.41
N PRO A 212 -27.79 13.43 -10.48
CA PRO A 212 -28.46 13.91 -9.29
C PRO A 212 -28.71 12.72 -8.36
N TRP A 213 -28.22 12.79 -7.12
CA TRP A 213 -28.48 11.75 -6.13
C TRP A 213 -29.99 11.59 -5.98
N GLY A 214 -30.51 10.40 -6.34
CA GLY A 214 -31.94 10.10 -6.37
C GLY A 214 -32.61 9.98 -4.99
N GLY A 215 -31.92 10.39 -3.93
CA GLY A 215 -32.33 10.13 -2.56
C GLY A 215 -31.93 8.73 -2.07
N PRO A 216 -32.07 8.48 -0.76
CA PRO A 216 -31.85 7.14 -0.24
C PRO A 216 -33.02 6.23 -0.69
N PRO A 217 -32.84 4.90 -0.71
CA PRO A 217 -33.93 3.98 -1.01
C PRO A 217 -35.18 4.29 -0.18
N PRO A 218 -36.42 4.09 -0.69
CA PRO A 218 -37.65 4.36 0.06
C PRO A 218 -37.78 3.62 1.40
N SER A 219 -36.98 2.57 1.61
CA SER A 219 -36.88 1.82 2.86
C SER A 219 -36.01 2.49 3.94
N THR A 220 -35.25 3.52 3.58
CA THR A 220 -34.33 4.21 4.49
C THR A 220 -35.13 5.04 5.50
N GLY A 221 -34.87 4.86 6.79
CA GLY A 221 -35.61 5.53 7.85
C GLY A 221 -36.95 4.88 8.23
N LEU A 222 -37.32 3.74 7.63
CA LEU A 222 -38.47 2.93 8.06
C LEU A 222 -38.18 2.04 9.28
N VAL A 223 -36.91 1.96 9.70
CA VAL A 223 -36.55 1.32 10.97
C VAL A 223 -36.99 2.27 12.09
N PRO A 224 -37.83 1.83 13.04
CA PRO A 224 -38.23 2.66 14.17
C PRO A 224 -37.00 3.23 14.87
N ALA A 225 -37.08 4.51 15.26
CA ALA A 225 -36.13 5.08 16.21
C ALA A 225 -35.98 4.11 17.37
N ILE A 226 -34.73 3.76 17.69
CA ILE A 226 -34.31 2.73 18.66
C ILE A 226 -35.32 2.64 19.82
N GLU A 227 -36.03 1.51 19.95
CA GLU A 227 -37.08 1.33 20.98
C GLU A 227 -36.56 1.57 22.41
N ASN A 228 -35.25 1.44 22.62
CA ASN A 228 -34.55 1.67 23.89
C ASN A 228 -33.55 2.84 23.79
N SER A 229 -33.97 3.98 23.26
CA SER A 229 -33.16 5.20 23.33
C SER A 229 -33.33 5.88 24.68
N ASP A 230 -32.23 6.34 25.30
CA ASP A 230 -32.27 7.20 26.48
C ASP A 230 -32.78 8.62 26.16
N LEU A 231 -33.02 8.93 24.88
CA LEU A 231 -33.51 10.23 24.40
C LEU A 231 -35.02 10.25 24.27
N THR A 232 -35.64 11.36 24.68
CA THR A 232 -37.07 11.58 24.46
C THR A 232 -37.37 11.84 22.98
N PRO A 233 -38.61 11.60 22.51
CA PRO A 233 -39.02 11.93 21.15
C PRO A 233 -38.67 13.37 20.74
N ASP A 234 -38.88 14.34 21.63
CA ASP A 234 -38.58 15.76 21.36
C ASP A 234 -37.07 16.00 21.16
N GLN A 235 -36.21 15.31 21.92
CA GLN A 235 -34.77 15.39 21.77
C GLN A 235 -34.30 14.79 20.43
N LEU A 236 -34.92 13.69 20.01
CA LEU A 236 -34.67 13.08 18.70
C LEU A 236 -35.11 14.01 17.57
N TYR A 237 -36.31 14.59 17.64
CA TYR A 237 -36.77 15.58 16.66
C TYR A 237 -35.86 16.81 16.59
N ALA A 238 -35.40 17.32 17.74
CA ALA A 238 -34.47 18.44 17.78
C ALA A 238 -33.08 18.07 17.22
N LEU A 239 -32.65 16.81 17.31
CA LEU A 239 -31.42 16.33 16.68
C LEU A 239 -31.58 16.26 15.16
N HIS A 240 -32.70 15.70 14.68
CA HIS A 240 -33.02 15.67 13.25
C HIS A 240 -33.13 17.07 12.66
N ALA A 241 -33.85 17.98 13.31
CA ALA A 241 -33.97 19.37 12.83
C ALA A 241 -32.61 20.10 12.76
N ARG A 242 -31.67 19.80 13.66
CA ARG A 242 -30.30 20.34 13.59
C ARG A 242 -29.50 19.71 12.46
N ALA A 243 -29.65 18.41 12.21
CA ALA A 243 -29.04 17.73 11.07
C ALA A 243 -29.58 18.31 9.76
N ASP A 244 -30.91 18.43 9.62
CA ASP A 244 -31.55 19.02 8.45
C ASP A 244 -31.08 20.47 8.21
N ALA A 245 -30.99 21.29 9.28
CA ALA A 245 -30.50 22.67 9.16
C ALA A 245 -29.04 22.71 8.69
N PHE A 246 -28.19 21.83 9.22
CA PHE A 246 -26.79 21.70 8.80
C PHE A 246 -26.68 21.25 7.34
N ASP A 247 -27.48 20.26 6.92
CA ASP A 247 -27.50 19.76 5.54
C ASP A 247 -27.98 20.85 4.56
N ILE A 248 -29.03 21.61 4.94
CA ILE A 248 -29.52 22.75 4.14
C ILE A 248 -28.44 23.83 4.02
N GLU A 249 -27.75 24.17 5.10
CA GLU A 249 -26.65 25.14 5.08
C GLU A 249 -25.50 24.67 4.19
N ALA A 250 -25.10 23.41 4.29
CA ALA A 250 -24.06 22.80 3.47
C ALA A 250 -24.42 22.77 1.97
N LEU A 251 -25.68 22.50 1.63
CA LEU A 251 -26.16 22.47 0.24
C LEU A 251 -26.40 23.87 -0.36
N SER A 252 -26.68 24.87 0.47
CA SER A 252 -26.94 26.24 0.02
C SER A 252 -25.68 27.12 -0.02
N THR A 253 -24.60 26.70 0.64
CA THR A 253 -23.31 27.39 0.60
C THR A 253 -22.60 27.12 -0.73
N PRO A 254 -22.12 28.16 -1.45
CA PRO A 254 -21.33 27.95 -2.66
C PRO A 254 -20.08 27.11 -2.36
N GLN A 255 -20.00 25.92 -2.93
CA GLN A 255 -18.83 25.05 -2.78
C GLN A 255 -17.71 25.52 -3.70
N THR A 256 -16.56 25.85 -3.13
CA THR A 256 -15.32 25.97 -3.90
C THR A 256 -14.80 24.58 -4.22
N LEU A 257 -14.80 24.20 -5.49
CA LEU A 257 -14.21 22.94 -5.94
C LEU A 257 -12.69 23.01 -5.73
N SER A 258 -12.19 22.24 -4.76
CA SER A 258 -10.75 22.09 -4.48
C SER A 258 -10.11 20.93 -5.27
N SER A 259 -10.93 20.19 -6.02
CA SER A 259 -10.52 19.06 -6.85
C SER A 259 -11.46 18.90 -8.04
N TYR A 260 -11.00 18.14 -9.03
CA TYR A 260 -11.81 17.71 -10.17
C TYR A 260 -11.36 16.31 -10.61
N GLY A 261 -12.14 15.66 -11.47
CA GLY A 261 -11.81 14.33 -11.96
C GLY A 261 -12.00 14.18 -13.46
N VAL A 262 -11.20 13.34 -14.09
CA VAL A 262 -11.41 12.81 -15.45
C VAL A 262 -11.68 11.32 -15.32
N GLN A 263 -12.66 10.80 -16.05
CA GLN A 263 -13.02 9.38 -15.98
C GLN A 263 -12.95 8.71 -17.35
N VAL A 264 -12.57 7.43 -17.34
CA VAL A 264 -12.65 6.50 -18.45
C VAL A 264 -13.54 5.34 -18.05
N ASP A 265 -14.63 5.16 -18.78
CA ASP A 265 -15.55 4.03 -18.59
C ASP A 265 -15.03 2.81 -19.39
N LEU A 266 -14.66 1.74 -18.69
CA LEU A 266 -14.21 0.48 -19.27
C LEU A 266 -15.35 -0.56 -19.41
N GLY A 267 -16.60 -0.13 -19.20
CA GLY A 267 -17.79 -0.97 -19.25
C GLY A 267 -17.75 -2.07 -18.19
N LYS A 268 -17.64 -3.33 -18.64
CA LYS A 268 -17.64 -4.49 -17.73
C LYS A 268 -16.39 -4.59 -16.84
N ASP A 269 -15.32 -3.89 -17.21
CA ASP A 269 -14.06 -3.92 -16.45
C ASP A 269 -14.01 -2.82 -15.37
N GLY A 270 -15.04 -1.97 -15.26
CA GLY A 270 -15.13 -0.91 -14.27
C GLY A 270 -14.77 0.46 -14.83
N ILE A 271 -14.25 1.34 -13.97
CA ILE A 271 -13.96 2.73 -14.29
C ILE A 271 -12.51 3.04 -13.87
N VAL A 272 -11.81 3.82 -14.68
CA VAL A 272 -10.55 4.45 -14.28
C VAL A 272 -10.81 5.94 -14.08
N SER A 273 -10.52 6.46 -12.89
CA SER A 273 -10.58 7.89 -12.59
C SER A 273 -9.17 8.48 -12.47
N VAL A 274 -9.01 9.71 -12.92
CA VAL A 274 -7.89 10.59 -12.61
C VAL A 274 -8.45 11.67 -11.71
N GLU A 275 -8.14 11.60 -10.42
CA GLU A 275 -8.58 12.56 -9.43
C GLU A 275 -7.47 13.57 -9.17
N VAL A 276 -7.77 14.84 -9.41
CA VAL A 276 -6.79 15.93 -9.28
C VAL A 276 -7.12 16.78 -8.08
N GLY A 277 -6.17 16.90 -7.15
CA GLY A 277 -6.34 17.62 -5.90
C GLY A 277 -5.04 18.22 -5.38
N GLY A 278 -5.14 19.13 -4.41
CA GLY A 278 -3.98 19.65 -3.69
C GLY A 278 -3.80 18.95 -2.36
N ILE A 279 -2.55 18.63 -2.00
CA ILE A 279 -2.18 18.13 -0.67
C ILE A 279 -1.24 19.13 0.00
N GLU A 280 -1.54 19.49 1.25
CA GLU A 280 -0.69 20.40 2.05
C GLU A 280 0.50 19.66 2.68
N LYS A 281 0.38 18.35 2.87
CA LYS A 281 1.38 17.51 3.53
C LYS A 281 1.72 16.35 2.62
N PRO A 282 2.77 16.49 1.79
CA PRO A 282 3.21 15.40 0.92
C PRO A 282 3.61 14.15 1.72
N PRO A 283 3.50 12.96 1.12
CA PRO A 283 3.97 11.72 1.72
C PRO A 283 5.48 11.75 1.97
N VAL A 284 5.94 10.85 2.86
CA VAL A 284 7.35 10.76 3.28
C VAL A 284 8.28 10.54 2.08
N VAL A 285 7.81 9.81 1.06
CA VAL A 285 8.59 9.49 -0.13
C VAL A 285 9.02 10.71 -0.95
N LEU A 286 8.31 11.83 -0.86
CA LEU A 286 8.67 13.09 -1.55
C LEU A 286 9.54 14.02 -0.70
N ARG A 287 9.95 13.57 0.49
CA ARG A 287 10.75 14.39 1.39
C ARG A 287 12.11 14.70 0.76
N GLY A 288 12.52 15.96 0.87
CA GLY A 288 13.81 16.42 0.36
C GLY A 288 13.74 16.94 -1.07
N LEU A 289 12.55 16.90 -1.70
CA LEU A 289 12.28 17.58 -2.95
C LEU A 289 11.85 19.02 -2.65
N ASP A 290 12.63 19.99 -3.10
CA ASP A 290 12.39 21.42 -2.84
C ASP A 290 11.00 21.88 -3.33
N TRP A 291 10.53 21.35 -4.46
CA TRP A 291 9.23 21.72 -5.04
C TRP A 291 8.04 21.23 -4.21
N ALA A 292 8.21 20.16 -3.43
CA ALA A 292 7.15 19.56 -2.62
C ALA A 292 7.09 20.12 -1.19
N GLU A 293 8.04 20.97 -0.75
CA GLU A 293 8.17 21.39 0.66
C GLU A 293 6.89 22.01 1.24
N HIS A 294 6.08 22.67 0.41
CA HIS A 294 4.89 23.42 0.84
C HIS A 294 3.58 22.81 0.35
N GLY A 295 3.62 21.55 -0.11
CA GLY A 295 2.48 20.85 -0.69
C GLY A 295 2.75 20.42 -2.13
N ALA A 296 1.82 19.67 -2.68
CA ALA A 296 1.87 19.17 -4.04
C ALA A 296 0.47 19.08 -4.64
N VAL A 297 0.40 19.03 -5.97
CA VAL A 297 -0.77 18.57 -6.72
C VAL A 297 -0.66 17.06 -6.87
N THR A 298 -1.74 16.35 -6.59
CA THR A 298 -1.88 14.92 -6.81
C THR A 298 -2.74 14.67 -8.04
N TYR A 299 -2.31 13.73 -8.86
CA TYR A 299 -3.10 13.13 -9.93
C TYR A 299 -3.21 11.64 -9.63
N GLU A 300 -4.24 11.27 -8.88
CA GLU A 300 -4.49 9.89 -8.47
C GLU A 300 -5.22 9.17 -9.60
N VAL A 301 -4.53 8.25 -10.27
CA VAL A 301 -5.08 7.42 -11.35
C VAL A 301 -5.51 6.10 -10.76
N ARG A 302 -6.82 5.95 -10.50
CA ARG A 302 -7.40 4.84 -9.75
C ARG A 302 -8.29 3.97 -10.61
N TRP A 303 -8.19 2.66 -10.45
CA TRP A 303 -9.13 1.71 -11.04
C TRP A 303 -10.16 1.22 -10.01
N THR A 304 -11.44 1.40 -10.33
CA THR A 304 -12.54 0.83 -9.55
C THR A 304 -13.26 -0.26 -10.35
N PRO A 305 -13.21 -1.53 -9.92
CA PRO A 305 -13.91 -2.63 -10.58
C PRO A 305 -15.43 -2.59 -10.33
N VAL A 306 -16.21 -3.29 -11.16
CA VAL A 306 -17.67 -3.40 -11.00
C VAL A 306 -18.06 -4.24 -9.78
N ASP A 307 -17.38 -5.39 -9.58
CA ASP A 307 -17.63 -6.28 -8.44
C ASP A 307 -16.65 -5.97 -7.30
N LEU A 308 -17.12 -5.15 -6.36
CA LEU A 308 -16.35 -4.75 -5.18
C LEU A 308 -16.13 -5.90 -4.19
N VAL A 309 -16.97 -6.95 -4.21
CA VAL A 309 -16.79 -8.11 -3.32
C VAL A 309 -15.67 -8.99 -3.84
N ASP A 310 -15.66 -9.27 -5.15
CA ASP A 310 -14.60 -10.05 -5.77
C ASP A 310 -13.25 -9.33 -5.73
N TRP A 311 -13.25 -7.99 -5.85
CA TRP A 311 -12.07 -7.15 -5.67
C TRP A 311 -11.39 -7.33 -4.31
N GLN A 312 -12.19 -7.53 -3.28
CA GLN A 312 -11.72 -7.61 -1.90
C GLN A 312 -11.35 -9.03 -1.46
N ARG A 313 -11.32 -10.00 -2.38
CA ARG A 313 -10.87 -11.37 -2.09
C ARG A 313 -9.36 -11.48 -2.22
N GLU A 314 -8.74 -12.25 -1.31
CA GLU A 314 -7.33 -12.66 -1.42
C GLU A 314 -7.06 -13.38 -2.76
N ILE A 315 -8.00 -14.20 -3.22
CA ILE A 315 -7.95 -14.91 -4.50
C ILE A 315 -9.18 -14.48 -5.32
N PRO A 316 -9.07 -13.42 -6.14
CA PRO A 316 -10.19 -12.93 -6.96
C PRO A 316 -10.51 -13.90 -8.09
N SER A 317 -11.66 -13.73 -8.75
CA SER A 317 -12.04 -14.55 -9.90
C SER A 317 -11.11 -14.35 -11.10
N PHE A 318 -11.17 -15.27 -12.07
CA PHE A 318 -10.43 -15.12 -13.33
C PHE A 318 -10.88 -13.87 -14.11
N ASP A 319 -12.18 -13.60 -14.13
CA ASP A 319 -12.74 -12.44 -14.84
C ASP A 319 -12.24 -11.13 -14.22
N HIS A 320 -12.17 -11.05 -12.89
CA HIS A 320 -11.60 -9.90 -12.20
C HIS A 320 -10.10 -9.73 -12.51
N ARG A 321 -9.31 -10.81 -12.49
CA ARG A 321 -7.88 -10.72 -12.86
C ARG A 321 -7.71 -10.23 -14.30
N LEU A 322 -8.57 -10.64 -15.22
CA LEU A 322 -8.53 -10.18 -16.61
C LEU A 322 -8.94 -8.69 -16.73
N ALA A 323 -9.97 -8.27 -16.01
CA ALA A 323 -10.38 -6.86 -15.93
C ALA A 323 -9.23 -5.99 -15.38
N ARG A 324 -8.61 -6.45 -14.29
CA ARG A 324 -7.44 -5.84 -13.65
C ARG A 324 -6.30 -5.63 -14.64
N THR A 325 -5.87 -6.67 -15.35
CA THR A 325 -4.79 -6.56 -16.36
C THR A 325 -5.10 -5.54 -17.45
N ARG A 326 -6.36 -5.47 -17.92
CA ARG A 326 -6.76 -4.46 -18.92
C ARG A 326 -6.75 -3.05 -18.32
N ALA A 327 -7.24 -2.89 -17.10
CA ALA A 327 -7.26 -1.61 -16.40
C ALA A 327 -5.85 -1.09 -16.10
N THR A 328 -4.90 -1.96 -15.70
CA THR A 328 -3.49 -1.59 -15.50
C THR A 328 -2.90 -0.87 -16.71
N GLY A 329 -3.19 -1.36 -17.93
CA GLY A 329 -2.73 -0.69 -19.16
C GLY A 329 -3.30 0.72 -19.34
N VAL A 330 -4.56 0.93 -18.98
CA VAL A 330 -5.22 2.25 -19.05
C VAL A 330 -4.69 3.20 -17.97
N VAL A 331 -4.52 2.71 -16.74
CA VAL A 331 -3.95 3.48 -15.62
C VAL A 331 -2.54 3.95 -15.97
N ALA A 332 -1.68 3.05 -16.42
CA ALA A 332 -0.33 3.38 -16.87
C ALA A 332 -0.32 4.40 -18.03
N GLN A 333 -1.22 4.23 -19.01
CA GLN A 333 -1.34 5.16 -20.14
C GLN A 333 -1.72 6.57 -19.70
N LEU A 334 -2.69 6.71 -18.79
CA LEU A 334 -3.12 8.00 -18.26
C LEU A 334 -2.04 8.63 -17.37
N ALA A 335 -1.43 7.85 -16.48
CA ALA A 335 -0.36 8.32 -15.60
C ALA A 335 0.83 8.87 -16.40
N ARG A 336 1.30 8.15 -17.44
CA ARG A 336 2.37 8.62 -18.34
C ARG A 336 2.00 9.90 -19.08
N ALA A 337 0.77 10.01 -19.57
CA ALA A 337 0.31 11.22 -20.28
C ALA A 337 0.28 12.44 -19.35
N ILE A 338 -0.18 12.25 -18.12
CA ILE A 338 -0.18 13.29 -17.08
C ILE A 338 1.25 13.67 -16.73
N PHE A 339 2.10 12.69 -16.39
CA PHE A 339 3.51 12.92 -16.08
C PHE A 339 4.24 13.68 -17.19
N ALA A 340 4.02 13.32 -18.46
CA ALA A 340 4.60 14.04 -19.60
C ALA A 340 4.15 15.50 -19.69
N ALA A 341 2.96 15.84 -19.17
CA ALA A 341 2.41 17.18 -19.17
C ALA A 341 2.85 18.03 -17.96
N VAL A 342 3.04 17.42 -16.78
CA VAL A 342 3.25 18.13 -15.51
C VAL A 342 4.60 17.87 -14.84
N GLY A 343 5.35 16.86 -15.27
CA GLY A 343 6.59 16.42 -14.62
C GLY A 343 6.36 15.90 -13.20
N GLY A 344 7.37 16.04 -12.34
CA GLY A 344 7.32 15.66 -10.93
C GLY A 344 7.76 14.22 -10.68
N GLU A 345 7.02 13.48 -9.86
CA GLU A 345 7.34 12.10 -9.45
C GLU A 345 6.12 11.19 -9.56
N VAL A 346 6.33 9.91 -9.86
CA VAL A 346 5.25 8.91 -9.93
C VAL A 346 5.43 7.90 -8.81
N ALA A 347 4.35 7.59 -8.09
CA ALA A 347 4.32 6.53 -7.08
C ALA A 347 3.27 5.47 -7.43
N ASP A 348 3.55 4.23 -7.02
CA ASP A 348 2.57 3.15 -7.06
C ASP A 348 1.54 3.24 -5.92
N GLN A 349 0.56 2.33 -5.94
CA GLN A 349 -0.48 2.20 -4.93
C GLN A 349 0.05 2.01 -3.50
N ASP A 350 1.28 1.54 -3.35
CA ASP A 350 1.93 1.28 -2.07
C ASP A 350 2.83 2.45 -1.61
N ASP A 351 2.72 3.61 -2.29
CA ASP A 351 3.50 4.84 -2.07
C ASP A 351 5.02 4.69 -2.36
N PHE A 352 5.42 3.75 -3.23
CA PHE A 352 6.81 3.66 -3.69
C PHE A 352 7.01 4.38 -5.02
N LEU A 353 8.09 5.15 -5.14
CA LEU A 353 8.42 5.78 -6.42
C LEU A 353 8.68 4.73 -7.49
N VAL A 354 8.21 5.02 -8.69
CA VAL A 354 8.43 4.23 -9.90
C VAL A 354 9.05 5.14 -10.94
N ASP A 355 9.97 4.59 -11.72
CA ASP A 355 10.46 5.30 -12.88
C ASP A 355 9.29 5.47 -13.86
N PRO A 356 9.00 6.70 -14.33
CA PRO A 356 7.96 6.93 -15.34
C PRO A 356 8.15 6.12 -16.64
N GLU A 357 9.37 5.67 -16.95
CA GLU A 357 9.65 4.77 -18.08
C GLU A 357 9.25 3.30 -17.83
N ASP A 358 9.17 2.89 -16.56
CA ASP A 358 8.79 1.54 -16.12
C ASP A 358 7.27 1.36 -15.91
N VAL A 359 6.54 2.48 -15.83
CA VAL A 359 5.06 2.54 -15.85
C VAL A 359 4.56 2.12 -17.21
#